data_AF-A0A6A3HF77-F1
#
_entry.id   AF-A0A6A3HF77-F1
#
_cell.length_a   1.000
_cell.length_b   1.000
_cell.length_c   1.000
_cell.angle_alpha   90.00
_cell.angle_beta   90.00
_cell.angle_gamma   90.00
#
_symmetry.space_group_name_H-M   'P 1'
#
loop_
_entity.id
_entity.type
_entity.pdbx_description
1 polymer ?
#
loop_
_entity_poly.entity_id
_entity_poly.type
_entity_poly.pdbx_seq_one_letter_code
_entity_poly.pdbx_strand_id
1 'polypeptide(L)'
;MVKTLSILIAAAIAACALTDNASANQMATRPTLSNDQRKLFVANAKHALGVCADTESMRKLQERAVARRAEAVENLRRERRQRRLDVDTVVATNHESSLTGITADTSSSVLFGDEVSCVLEPEVTYGPYYVSGEYI
;
A
#
# COMPACT_ATOMS: atom_id res chain seq x y z
N MET A 1 -18.14 67.87 7.35
CA MET A 1 -17.97 66.89 6.24
C MET A 1 -16.65 66.14 6.26
N VAL A 2 -15.53 66.76 6.67
CA VAL A 2 -14.21 66.07 6.71
C VAL A 2 -14.14 64.99 7.81
N LYS A 3 -14.73 65.24 8.98
CA LYS A 3 -14.64 64.36 10.15
C LYS A 3 -15.43 63.05 10.03
N THR A 4 -16.54 63.07 9.28
CA THR A 4 -17.35 61.87 8.98
C THR A 4 -16.68 60.97 7.95
N LEU A 5 -15.94 61.56 7.01
CA LEU A 5 -15.16 60.83 6.01
C LEU A 5 -13.98 60.09 6.66
N SER A 6 -13.29 60.72 7.62
CA SER A 6 -12.20 60.09 8.36
C SER A 6 -12.65 58.88 9.19
N ILE A 7 -13.85 58.93 9.78
CA ILE A 7 -14.41 57.83 10.57
C ILE A 7 -14.80 56.65 9.69
N LEU A 8 -15.38 56.91 8.52
CA LEU A 8 -15.72 55.87 7.54
C LEU A 8 -14.48 55.16 6.98
N ILE A 9 -13.40 55.91 6.74
CA ILE A 9 -12.13 55.33 6.29
C ILE A 9 -11.52 54.44 7.37
N ALA A 10 -11.53 54.86 8.63
CA ALA A 10 -11.00 54.05 9.74
C ALA A 10 -11.78 52.75 9.97
N ALA A 11 -13.11 52.77 9.81
CA ALA A 11 -13.95 51.57 9.93
C ALA A 11 -13.74 50.58 8.78
N ALA A 12 -13.52 51.07 7.56
CA ALA A 12 -13.21 50.23 6.40
C ALA A 12 -11.86 49.52 6.52
N ILE A 13 -10.85 50.19 7.08
CA ILE A 13 -9.51 49.60 7.30
C ILE A 13 -9.54 48.53 8.40
N ALA A 14 -10.34 48.74 9.47
CA ALA A 14 -10.49 47.74 10.53
C ALA A 14 -11.20 46.46 10.07
N ALA A 15 -12.14 46.55 9.12
CA ALA A 15 -12.85 45.40 8.58
C ALA A 15 -11.98 44.49 7.68
N CYS A 16 -10.95 45.05 7.04
CA CYS A 16 -10.02 44.27 6.20
C CYS A 16 -8.93 43.53 7.00
N ALA A 17 -8.76 43.82 8.30
CA ALA A 17 -7.72 43.21 9.14
C ALA A 17 -8.18 41.95 9.90
N LEU A 18 -9.46 41.58 9.80
CA LEU A 18 -10.07 40.45 10.52
C LEU A 18 -10.44 39.26 9.63
N THR A 19 -9.96 39.22 8.38
CA THR A 19 -10.08 38.00 7.58
C THR A 19 -9.04 37.01 8.08
N ASP A 20 -9.41 36.23 9.09
CA ASP A 20 -8.76 34.96 9.41
C ASP A 20 -8.93 34.04 8.20
N ASN A 21 -8.01 34.17 7.25
CA ASN A 21 -7.85 33.22 6.16
C ASN A 21 -7.22 31.97 6.78
N ALA A 22 -8.03 31.16 7.45
CA ALA A 22 -7.68 29.78 7.72
C ALA A 22 -7.67 29.06 6.36
N SER A 23 -6.53 29.11 5.65
CA SER A 23 -6.29 28.16 4.58
C SER A 23 -6.12 26.81 5.25
N ALA A 24 -7.20 26.02 5.32
CA ALA A 24 -7.03 24.58 5.42
C ALA A 24 -6.20 24.21 4.19
N ASN A 25 -4.91 23.94 4.41
CA ASN A 25 -4.08 23.32 3.38
C ASN A 25 -4.81 22.02 3.06
N GLN A 26 -5.52 22.00 1.93
CA GLN A 26 -6.15 20.79 1.42
C GLN A 26 -4.97 19.89 1.08
N MET A 27 -4.56 19.08 2.06
CA MET A 27 -3.50 18.10 1.90
C MET A 27 -3.92 17.28 0.69
N ALA A 28 -3.00 17.14 -0.28
CA ALA A 28 -3.26 16.39 -1.49
C ALA A 28 -3.94 15.09 -1.09
N THR A 29 -5.26 15.02 -1.31
CA THR A 29 -6.06 13.85 -1.04
C THR A 29 -5.34 12.76 -1.79
N ARG A 30 -4.88 11.72 -1.08
CA ARG A 30 -4.11 10.57 -1.58
C ARG A 30 -4.07 10.61 -3.11
N PRO A 31 -2.98 11.08 -3.75
CA PRO A 31 -3.01 11.36 -5.18
C PRO A 31 -3.56 10.11 -5.85
N THR A 32 -4.75 10.22 -6.44
CA THR A 32 -5.41 9.11 -7.08
C THR A 32 -4.63 8.86 -8.35
N LEU A 33 -3.55 8.09 -8.23
CA LEU A 33 -2.72 7.72 -9.35
C LEU A 33 -3.65 7.10 -10.39
N SER A 34 -3.65 7.67 -11.59
CA SER A 34 -4.30 7.05 -12.74
C SER A 34 -3.78 5.61 -12.91
N ASN A 35 -4.56 4.77 -13.58
CA ASN A 35 -4.14 3.38 -13.82
C ASN A 35 -2.76 3.29 -14.49
N ASP A 36 -2.43 4.23 -15.37
CA ASP A 36 -1.14 4.28 -16.05
C ASP A 36 0.00 4.67 -15.11
N GLN A 37 -0.22 5.64 -14.22
CA GLN A 37 0.76 6.00 -13.19
C GLN A 37 1.01 4.84 -12.21
N ARG A 38 -0.04 4.10 -11.83
CA ARG A 38 0.10 2.90 -10.98
C ARG A 38 0.90 1.81 -11.69
N LYS A 39 0.59 1.54 -12.96
CA LYS A 39 1.34 0.57 -13.77
C LYS A 39 2.81 0.95 -13.88
N LEU A 40 3.09 2.23 -14.14
CA LEU A 40 4.46 2.74 -14.24
C LEU A 40 5.20 2.62 -12.90
N PHE A 41 4.55 2.94 -11.79
CA PHE A 41 5.13 2.75 -10.45
C PHE A 41 5.48 1.29 -10.19
N VAL A 42 4.56 0.36 -10.47
CA VAL A 42 4.81 -1.09 -10.29
C VAL A 42 5.98 -1.55 -11.19
N ALA A 43 6.02 -1.12 -12.45
CA ALA A 43 7.10 -1.47 -13.36
C ALA A 43 8.47 -0.95 -12.87
N ASN A 44 8.54 0.30 -12.44
CA ASN A 44 9.77 0.90 -11.94
C ASN A 44 10.22 0.28 -10.61
N ALA A 45 9.28 -0.01 -9.71
CA ALA A 45 9.57 -0.69 -8.46
C ALA A 45 10.08 -2.12 -8.71
N LYS A 46 9.46 -2.87 -9.63
CA LYS A 46 9.95 -4.19 -10.06
C LYS A 46 11.39 -4.11 -10.58
N HIS A 47 11.69 -3.12 -11.44
CA HIS A 47 13.05 -2.90 -11.94
C HIS A 47 14.04 -2.59 -10.81
N ALA A 48 13.71 -1.66 -9.92
CA ALA A 48 14.57 -1.29 -8.79
C ALA A 48 14.84 -2.47 -7.85
N LEU A 49 13.83 -3.31 -7.58
CA LEU A 49 14.00 -4.55 -6.81
C LEU A 49 14.89 -5.56 -7.54
N GLY A 50 14.78 -5.66 -8.87
CA GLY A 50 15.64 -6.49 -9.71
C GLY A 50 17.12 -6.09 -9.62
N VAL A 51 17.42 -4.78 -9.63
CA VAL A 51 18.81 -4.28 -9.44
C VAL A 51 19.38 -4.70 -8.08
N CYS A 52 18.53 -4.80 -7.06
CA CYS A 52 18.93 -5.21 -5.72
C CYS A 52 18.91 -6.73 -5.51
N ALA A 53 18.48 -7.54 -6.47
CA ALA A 53 18.20 -8.97 -6.27
C ALA A 53 19.42 -9.74 -5.74
N ASP A 54 20.61 -9.42 -6.24
CA ASP A 54 21.87 -10.11 -5.87
C ASP A 54 22.55 -9.52 -4.63
N THR A 55 21.93 -8.52 -3.98
CA THR A 55 22.49 -7.92 -2.76
C THR A 55 22.31 -8.84 -1.55
N GLU A 56 23.26 -8.79 -0.62
CA GLU A 56 23.19 -9.59 0.62
C GLU A 56 21.93 -9.29 1.44
N SER A 57 21.50 -8.03 1.48
CA SER A 57 20.30 -7.60 2.19
C SER A 57 19.03 -8.21 1.60
N MET A 58 18.92 -8.28 0.26
CA MET A 58 17.80 -8.92 -0.41
C MET A 58 17.79 -10.43 -0.20
N ARG A 59 18.95 -11.09 -0.29
CA ARG A 59 19.06 -12.53 0.04
C ARG A 59 18.60 -12.82 1.46
N LYS A 60 19.05 -12.04 2.46
CA LYS A 60 18.61 -12.15 3.86
C LYS A 60 17.11 -11.89 4.03
N LEU A 61 16.52 -11.00 3.23
CA LEU A 61 15.08 -10.76 3.24
C LEU A 61 14.32 -11.97 2.70
N GLN A 62 14.77 -12.55 1.58
CA GLN A 62 14.18 -13.73 0.96
C GLN A 62 14.27 -14.95 1.88
N GLU A 63 15.42 -15.19 2.51
CA GLU A 63 15.62 -16.25 3.50
C GLU A 63 14.62 -16.13 4.67
N ARG A 64 14.45 -14.93 5.23
CA ARG A 64 13.45 -14.66 6.27
C ARG A 64 12.02 -14.90 5.77
N ALA A 65 11.70 -14.53 4.54
CA ALA A 65 10.39 -14.76 3.95
C ALA A 65 10.09 -16.25 3.77
N VAL A 66 11.06 -17.03 3.29
CA VAL A 66 10.97 -18.49 3.16
C VAL A 66 10.76 -19.13 4.54
N ALA A 67 11.55 -18.73 5.55
CA ALA A 67 11.42 -19.25 6.92
C ALA A 67 10.01 -18.99 7.49
N ARG A 68 9.48 -17.76 7.36
CA ARG A 68 8.11 -17.43 7.80
C ARG A 68 7.05 -18.28 7.10
N ARG A 69 7.17 -18.49 5.79
CA ARG A 69 6.23 -19.33 5.03
C ARG A 69 6.28 -20.78 5.49
N ALA A 70 7.48 -21.32 5.71
CA ALA A 70 7.66 -22.69 6.21
C ALA A 70 7.02 -22.85 7.61
N GLU A 71 7.26 -21.90 8.51
CA GLU A 71 6.65 -21.89 9.84
C GLU A 71 5.11 -21.83 9.78
N ALA A 72 4.55 -20.96 8.94
CA ALA A 72 3.10 -20.87 8.75
C ALA A 72 2.50 -22.19 8.25
N VAL A 73 3.15 -22.85 7.29
CA VAL A 73 2.73 -24.17 6.80
C VAL A 73 2.78 -25.21 7.92
N GLU A 74 3.84 -25.22 8.72
CA GLU A 74 3.93 -26.12 9.87
C GLU A 74 2.82 -25.86 10.88
N ASN A 75 2.56 -24.60 11.25
CA ASN A 75 1.48 -24.24 12.16
C ASN A 75 0.11 -24.68 11.62
N LEU A 76 -0.17 -24.45 10.34
CA LEU A 76 -1.40 -24.92 9.69
C LEU A 76 -1.51 -26.44 9.71
N ARG A 77 -0.40 -27.16 9.48
CA ARG A 77 -0.38 -28.63 9.63
C ARG A 77 -0.68 -29.02 11.07
N ARG A 78 -0.11 -28.32 12.07
CA ARG A 78 -0.37 -28.60 13.49
C ARG A 78 -1.85 -28.43 13.86
N GLU A 79 -2.47 -27.35 13.39
CA GLU A 79 -3.88 -27.04 13.62
C GLU A 79 -4.82 -27.99 12.87
N ARG A 80 -4.45 -28.39 11.65
CA ARG A 80 -5.33 -29.16 10.75
C ARG A 80 -5.04 -30.65 10.70
N ARG A 81 -4.13 -31.15 11.55
CA ARG A 81 -3.67 -32.56 11.60
C ARG A 81 -4.79 -33.61 11.75
N GLN A 82 -6.04 -33.21 11.98
CA GLN A 82 -7.20 -34.10 12.12
C GLN A 82 -8.27 -33.97 11.03
N ARG A 83 -8.16 -33.05 10.07
CA ARG A 83 -9.16 -32.94 8.99
C ARG A 83 -8.79 -33.89 7.84
N ARG A 84 -9.50 -35.02 7.72
CA ARG A 84 -9.56 -35.76 6.46
C ARG A 84 -10.22 -34.85 5.44
N LEU A 85 -9.46 -34.37 4.47
CA LEU A 85 -10.02 -33.64 3.34
C LEU A 85 -10.80 -34.62 2.48
N ASP A 86 -12.00 -34.20 2.05
CA ASP A 86 -12.78 -34.95 1.10
C ASP A 86 -12.11 -34.88 -0.28
N VAL A 87 -11.81 -36.04 -0.86
CA VAL A 87 -11.03 -36.14 -2.10
C VAL A 87 -11.78 -35.49 -3.25
N ASP A 88 -13.09 -35.69 -3.33
CA ASP A 88 -13.92 -35.16 -4.40
C ASP A 88 -13.94 -33.63 -4.36
N THR A 89 -14.11 -33.05 -3.16
CA THR A 89 -14.04 -31.60 -2.96
C THR A 89 -12.65 -31.03 -3.34
N VAL A 90 -11.57 -31.68 -2.92
CA VAL A 90 -10.20 -31.19 -3.19
C VAL A 90 -9.89 -31.23 -4.69
N VAL A 91 -10.22 -32.33 -5.36
CA VAL A 91 -9.95 -32.51 -6.80
C VAL A 91 -10.82 -31.58 -7.65
N ALA A 92 -12.05 -31.29 -7.21
CA ALA A 92 -12.95 -30.37 -7.90
C ALA A 92 -12.63 -28.89 -7.68
N THR A 93 -11.79 -28.54 -6.69
CA THR A 93 -11.47 -27.15 -6.40
C THR A 93 -10.54 -26.58 -7.46
N ASN A 94 -11.04 -25.62 -8.26
CA ASN A 94 -10.22 -24.86 -9.19
C ASN A 94 -9.48 -23.72 -8.46
N HIS A 95 -8.18 -23.58 -8.74
CA HIS A 95 -7.33 -22.51 -8.20
C HIS A 95 -7.05 -21.40 -9.22
N GLU A 96 -7.78 -21.36 -10.34
CA GLU A 96 -7.66 -20.35 -11.40
C GLU A 96 -6.21 -20.21 -11.94
N SER A 97 -5.50 -21.33 -12.03
CA SER A 97 -4.14 -21.40 -12.56
C SER A 97 -4.12 -22.17 -13.87
N SER A 98 -3.38 -21.64 -14.85
CA SER A 98 -3.09 -22.33 -16.11
C SER A 98 -1.86 -23.23 -16.04
N LEU A 99 -1.22 -23.36 -14.88
CA LEU A 99 0.00 -24.14 -14.71
C LEU A 99 -0.32 -25.65 -14.64
N THR A 100 0.12 -26.39 -15.65
CA THR A 100 -0.10 -27.84 -15.78
C THR A 100 1.18 -28.64 -15.49
N GLY A 101 1.05 -29.94 -15.24
CA GLY A 101 2.20 -30.85 -15.09
C GLY A 101 2.88 -30.77 -13.72
N ILE A 102 2.17 -30.28 -12.70
CA ILE A 102 2.66 -30.22 -11.32
C ILE A 102 2.73 -31.63 -10.76
N THR A 103 3.91 -32.01 -10.27
CA THR A 103 4.16 -33.26 -9.56
C THR A 103 4.55 -32.99 -8.10
N ALA A 104 4.64 -34.04 -7.28
CA ALA A 104 5.10 -33.94 -5.90
C ALA A 104 6.55 -33.42 -5.77
N ASP A 105 7.35 -33.55 -6.84
CA ASP A 105 8.75 -33.11 -6.89
C ASP A 105 8.91 -31.69 -7.45
N THR A 106 7.80 -31.00 -7.75
CA THR A 106 7.84 -29.62 -8.26
C THR A 106 8.49 -28.70 -7.24
N SER A 107 9.49 -27.93 -7.66
CA SER A 107 10.20 -27.03 -6.74
C SER A 107 9.26 -25.95 -6.20
N SER A 108 9.46 -25.57 -4.94
CA SER A 108 8.72 -24.46 -4.32
C SER A 108 8.91 -23.14 -5.07
N SER A 109 10.03 -22.95 -5.75
CA SER A 109 10.29 -21.80 -6.62
C SER A 109 9.45 -21.79 -7.90
N VAL A 110 8.88 -22.91 -8.34
CA VAL A 110 7.93 -22.93 -9.47
C VAL A 110 6.51 -22.63 -8.97
N LEU A 111 6.17 -23.12 -7.78
CA LEU A 111 4.84 -22.94 -7.18
C LEU A 111 4.63 -21.55 -6.56
N PHE A 112 5.70 -21.02 -5.96
CA PHE A 112 5.72 -19.76 -5.22
C PHE A 112 6.80 -18.82 -5.75
N GLY A 113 7.25 -19.07 -6.99
CA GLY A 113 8.17 -18.20 -7.71
C GLY A 113 7.54 -16.86 -8.03
N ASP A 114 8.36 -15.81 -7.98
CA ASP A 114 7.86 -14.45 -7.98
C ASP A 114 7.47 -13.97 -9.38
N GLU A 115 6.18 -13.64 -9.52
CA GLU A 115 5.84 -12.33 -10.08
C GLU A 115 5.34 -11.45 -8.93
N VAL A 116 6.01 -10.32 -8.69
CA VAL A 116 5.59 -9.35 -7.66
C VAL A 116 4.17 -8.89 -7.99
N SER A 117 3.19 -9.43 -7.27
CA SER A 117 1.77 -9.15 -7.47
C SER A 117 1.40 -7.76 -6.96
N CYS A 118 2.06 -7.32 -5.89
CA CYS A 118 1.80 -6.06 -5.22
C CYS A 118 3.11 -5.38 -4.79
N VAL A 119 3.19 -4.07 -5.00
CA VAL A 119 4.23 -3.20 -4.44
C VAL A 119 3.56 -2.29 -3.43
N LEU A 120 4.15 -2.15 -2.24
CA LEU A 120 3.65 -1.21 -1.24
C LEU A 120 3.83 0.22 -1.77
N GLU A 121 2.73 0.98 -1.77
CA GLU A 121 2.79 2.42 -2.02
C GLU A 121 3.58 3.07 -0.88
N PRO A 122 4.52 4.00 -1.17
CA PRO A 122 5.28 4.66 -0.14
C PRO A 122 4.36 5.41 0.82
N GLU A 123 4.63 5.29 2.12
CA GLU A 123 3.96 6.10 3.12
C GLU A 123 4.35 7.57 2.93
N VAL A 124 3.34 8.45 2.94
CA VAL A 124 3.55 9.90 2.92
C VAL A 124 3.61 10.44 4.34
N THR A 125 4.48 11.42 4.58
CA THR A 125 4.60 12.05 5.90
C THR A 125 3.39 12.91 6.20
N TYR A 126 2.72 12.65 7.32
CA TYR A 126 1.72 13.57 7.87
C TYR A 126 2.41 14.82 8.40
N GLY A 127 2.04 15.99 7.89
CA GLY A 127 2.57 17.27 8.37
C GLY A 127 2.14 17.55 9.82
N PRO A 128 2.81 18.50 10.52
CA PRO A 128 2.54 18.82 11.93
C PRO A 128 1.12 19.36 12.21
N TYR A 129 0.37 19.67 11.16
CA TYR A 129 -1.01 20.16 11.21
C TYR A 129 -2.03 19.10 10.78
N TYR A 130 -1.63 17.83 10.65
CA TYR A 130 -2.57 16.77 10.34
C TYR A 130 -3.52 16.55 11.52
N VAL A 131 -4.81 16.74 11.27
CA VAL A 131 -5.90 16.37 12.18
C VAL A 131 -6.60 15.16 11.56
N SER A 132 -6.72 14.07 12.33
CA SER A 132 -7.47 12.89 11.90
C SER A 132 -8.93 13.29 11.63
N GLY A 133 -9.47 12.82 10.50
CA GLY A 133 -10.66 13.32 9.81
C GLY A 133 -11.89 13.71 10.64
N GLU A 134 -12.69 14.59 10.04
CA GLU A 134 -14.05 14.93 10.46
C GLU A 134 -14.93 13.66 10.48
N TYR A 135 -15.86 13.59 11.43
CA TYR A 135 -16.77 12.46 11.63
C TYR A 135 -17.58 12.19 10.35
N ILE A 136 -17.52 10.96 9.82
CA ILE A 136 -18.34 10.50 8.69
C ILE A 136 -19.66 9.95 9.21
#